data_AF-W7WAA4-F1
#
_entry.id   AF-W7WAA4-F1
#
_cell.length_a   1.000
_cell.length_b   1.000
_cell.length_c   1.000
_cell.angle_alpha   90.00
_cell.angle_beta   90.00
_cell.angle_gamma   90.00
#
_symmetry.space_group_name_H-M   'P 1'
#
loop_
_entity.id
_entity.type
_entity.pdbx_description
1 polymer ?
#
loop_
_entity_poly.entity_id
_entity_poly.type
_entity_poly.pdbx_seq_one_letter_code
_entity_poly.pdbx_strand_id
1 'polypeptide(L)'
;MSAAPIEFWFEFASNYSYLSVMRIEDCAARRGVQVRWKPFLLGPIFRSFGWQTSPFVLQKAKGDYVWQDMVRQCRKYDLAWTGPRAFPARRCCPHAWRSWGPSRIGSAPTAGA
;
A
#
# COMPACT_ATOMS: atom_id res chain seq x y z
N MET A 1 20.48 13.16 -19.40
CA MET A 1 19.41 12.25 -19.91
C MET A 1 18.44 12.02 -18.76
N SER A 2 17.13 12.27 -18.96
CA SER A 2 16.15 11.97 -17.91
C SER A 2 15.96 10.45 -17.83
N ALA A 3 16.06 9.87 -16.64
CA ALA A 3 15.83 8.45 -16.44
C ALA A 3 14.38 8.08 -16.79
N ALA A 4 14.17 6.86 -17.30
CA ALA A 4 12.84 6.35 -17.57
C ALA A 4 12.01 6.32 -16.27
N PRO A 5 10.73 6.73 -16.29
CA PRO A 5 9.88 6.72 -15.11
C PRO A 5 9.61 5.29 -14.65
N ILE A 6 9.53 5.08 -13.33
CA ILE A 6 9.14 3.80 -12.75
C ILE A 6 7.62 3.72 -12.59
N GLU A 7 7.03 2.58 -12.93
CA GLU A 7 5.64 2.31 -12.58
C GLU A 7 5.57 1.70 -11.18
N PHE A 8 4.77 2.31 -10.31
CA PHE A 8 4.60 1.88 -8.94
C PHE A 8 3.18 1.39 -8.70
N TRP A 9 3.01 0.07 -8.72
CA TRP A 9 1.75 -0.61 -8.50
C TRP A 9 1.51 -0.86 -7.01
N PHE A 10 0.37 -0.41 -6.48
CA PHE A 10 0.09 -0.52 -5.05
C PHE A 10 -1.40 -0.57 -4.73
N GLU A 11 -1.72 -1.01 -3.51
CA GLU A 11 -3.09 -1.17 -3.02
C GLU A 11 -3.23 -0.58 -1.61
N PHE A 12 -4.38 0.05 -1.32
CA PHE A 12 -4.59 0.84 -0.11
C PHE A 12 -4.88 0.04 1.17
N ALA A 13 -5.40 -1.18 1.04
CA ALA A 13 -5.60 -2.12 2.14
C ALA A 13 -4.36 -2.99 2.43
N SER A 14 -3.31 -2.91 1.62
CA SER A 14 -2.07 -3.67 1.79
C SER A 14 -1.12 -3.02 2.80
N ASN A 15 -0.84 -3.76 3.89
CA ASN A 15 0.10 -3.36 4.93
C ASN A 15 1.50 -3.01 4.37
N TYR A 16 2.01 -3.81 3.43
CA TYR A 16 3.35 -3.60 2.86
C TYR A 16 3.38 -2.49 1.81
N SER A 17 2.27 -2.25 1.11
CA SER A 17 2.17 -1.11 0.20
C SER A 17 2.34 0.21 0.95
N TYR A 18 1.81 0.33 2.17
CA TYR A 18 2.04 1.51 3.02
C TYR A 18 3.53 1.80 3.24
N LEU A 19 4.31 0.80 3.65
CA LEU A 19 5.76 0.97 3.90
C LEU A 19 6.50 1.50 2.66
N SER A 20 6.15 1.00 1.48
CA SER A 20 6.79 1.40 0.23
C SER A 20 6.33 2.78 -0.24
N VAL A 21 5.02 3.07 -0.18
CA VAL A 21 4.43 4.37 -0.56
C VAL A 21 5.07 5.51 0.25
N MET A 22 5.26 5.33 1.56
CA MET A 22 5.84 6.35 2.42
C MET A 22 7.32 6.65 2.15
N ARG A 23 8.01 5.83 1.33
CA ARG A 23 9.45 5.93 1.10
C ARG A 23 9.83 6.21 -0.35
N ILE A 24 8.95 5.90 -1.30
CA ILE A 24 9.32 5.86 -2.72
C ILE A 24 9.59 7.25 -3.30
N GLU A 25 8.87 8.29 -2.88
CA GLU A 25 9.06 9.66 -3.36
C GLU A 25 10.48 10.16 -3.05
N ASP A 26 10.91 10.08 -1.78
CA ASP A 26 12.26 10.45 -1.37
C ASP A 26 13.34 9.64 -2.09
N CYS A 27 13.11 8.34 -2.28
CA CYS A 27 14.04 7.47 -2.99
C CYS A 27 14.17 7.86 -4.47
N ALA A 28 13.06 8.21 -5.12
CA ALA A 28 13.01 8.58 -6.52
C ALA A 28 13.62 9.98 -6.74
N ALA A 29 13.34 10.93 -5.84
CA ALA A 29 13.90 12.28 -5.87
C ALA A 29 15.44 12.26 -5.77
N ARG A 30 16.01 11.47 -4.84
CA ARG A 30 17.48 11.31 -4.70
C ARG A 30 18.15 10.77 -5.97
N ARG A 31 17.40 10.09 -6.84
CA ARG A 31 17.91 9.45 -8.06
C ARG A 31 17.49 10.17 -9.34
N GLY A 32 16.73 11.26 -9.25
CA GLY A 32 16.19 11.98 -10.41
C GLY A 32 15.25 11.13 -11.25
N VAL A 33 14.52 10.19 -10.64
CA VAL A 33 13.56 9.30 -11.31
C VAL A 33 12.14 9.75 -11.02
N GLN A 34 11.26 9.72 -12.02
CA GLN A 34 9.84 10.00 -11.82
C GLN A 34 9.06 8.73 -11.45
N VAL A 35 8.07 8.87 -10.58
CA VAL A 35 7.17 7.78 -10.17
C VAL A 35 5.82 7.93 -10.87
N ARG A 36 5.39 6.89 -11.58
CA ARG A 36 4.05 6.75 -12.14
C ARG A 36 3.21 5.85 -11.25
N TRP A 37 2.25 6.44 -10.54
CA TRP A 37 1.38 5.73 -9.61
C TRP A 37 0.35 4.87 -10.35
N LYS A 38 0.22 3.60 -9.94
CA LYS A 38 -0.73 2.63 -10.50
C LYS A 38 -1.51 1.97 -9.36
N PRO A 39 -2.56 2.63 -8.82
CA PRO A 39 -3.40 2.01 -7.81
C PRO A 39 -4.19 0.85 -8.42
N PHE A 40 -4.33 -0.25 -7.69
CA PHE A 40 -5.21 -1.36 -8.07
C PHE A 40 -5.98 -1.86 -6.84
N LEU A 41 -6.83 -2.87 -7.01
CA LEU A 41 -7.62 -3.46 -5.92
C LEU A 41 -7.36 -4.96 -5.81
N LEU A 42 -6.93 -5.40 -4.63
CA LEU A 42 -6.68 -6.82 -4.35
C LEU A 42 -7.97 -7.62 -4.17
N GLY A 43 -9.05 -7.01 -3.70
CA GLY A 43 -10.34 -7.69 -3.48
C GLY A 43 -10.89 -8.41 -4.72
N PRO A 44 -11.04 -7.74 -5.88
CA PRO A 44 -11.41 -8.39 -7.14
C PRO A 44 -10.46 -9.51 -7.56
N ILE A 45 -9.15 -9.34 -7.36
CA ILE A 45 -8.13 -10.34 -7.70
C ILE A 45 -8.28 -11.58 -6.81
N PHE A 46 -8.47 -11.40 -5.50
CA PHE A 46 -8.71 -12.51 -4.59
C PHE A 46 -9.99 -13.28 -4.96
N ARG A 47 -11.06 -12.57 -5.34
CA ARG A 47 -12.29 -13.21 -5.82
C ARG A 47 -12.09 -14.03 -7.09
N SER A 48 -11.27 -13.56 -8.05
CA SER A 48 -10.97 -14.35 -9.25
C SER A 48 -10.20 -15.64 -8.95
N PHE A 49 -9.46 -15.68 -7.83
CA PHE A 49 -8.81 -16.89 -7.33
C PHE A 49 -9.68 -17.72 -6.36
N GLY A 50 -10.98 -17.38 -6.21
CA GLY A 50 -11.91 -18.10 -5.34
C GLY A 50 -11.75 -17.78 -3.84
N TRP A 51 -11.00 -16.74 -3.48
CA TRP A 51 -10.83 -16.33 -2.09
C TRP A 51 -11.87 -15.29 -1.68
N GLN A 52 -12.53 -15.52 -0.55
CA GLN A 52 -13.53 -14.60 0.01
C GLN A 52 -12.93 -13.54 0.94
N THR A 53 -11.69 -13.74 1.39
CA THR A 53 -10.99 -12.84 2.32
C THR A 53 -9.49 -12.85 2.06
N SER A 54 -8.76 -11.96 2.74
CA SER A 54 -7.30 -11.90 2.64
C SER A 54 -6.66 -13.22 3.09
N PRO A 55 -5.62 -13.72 2.40
CA PRO A 55 -4.88 -14.93 2.81
C PRO A 55 -4.32 -14.87 4.23
N PHE A 56 -4.05 -13.67 4.75
CA PHE A 56 -3.56 -13.48 6.13
C PHE A 56 -4.62 -13.78 7.19
N VAL A 57 -5.91 -13.71 6.84
CA VAL A 57 -7.00 -14.15 7.72
C VAL A 57 -7.08 -15.67 7.74
N LEU A 58 -6.89 -16.31 6.58
CA LEU A 58 -6.96 -17.76 6.44
C LEU A 58 -5.75 -18.48 7.07
N GLN A 59 -4.60 -17.81 7.15
CA GLN A 59 -3.34 -18.38 7.64
C GLN A 59 -2.88 -17.66 8.91
N LYS A 60 -3.43 -18.07 10.06
CA LYS A 60 -3.24 -17.39 11.35
C LYS A 60 -1.77 -17.10 11.69
N ALA A 61 -0.88 -18.08 11.56
CA ALA A 61 0.55 -17.89 11.84
C ALA A 61 1.20 -16.80 10.98
N LYS A 62 0.80 -16.68 9.71
CA LYS A 62 1.26 -15.60 8.83
C LYS A 62 0.66 -14.26 9.22
N GLY A 63 -0.63 -14.22 9.56
CA GLY A 63 -1.29 -13.03 10.07
C GLY A 63 -0.64 -12.46 11.33
N ASP A 64 -0.37 -13.32 12.31
CA ASP A 64 0.30 -12.96 13.57
C ASP A 64 1.71 -12.40 13.31
N TYR A 65 2.46 -13.02 12.41
CA TYR A 65 3.79 -12.55 12.02
C TYR A 65 3.75 -11.19 11.31
N VAL A 66 2.80 -10.97 10.41
CA VAL A 66 2.67 -9.69 9.68
C VAL A 66 2.50 -8.53 10.66
N TRP A 67 1.78 -8.72 11.77
CA TRP A 67 1.63 -7.67 12.78
C TRP A 67 2.94 -7.33 13.49
N GLN A 68 3.73 -8.34 13.85
CA GLN A 68 5.04 -8.12 14.46
C GLN A 68 6.01 -7.47 13.46
N ASP A 69 5.99 -7.92 12.20
CA ASP A 69 6.86 -7.37 11.14
C ASP A 69 6.49 -5.92 10.82
N MET A 70 5.20 -5.57 10.74
CA MET A 70 4.77 -4.20 10.49
C MET A 70 5.30 -3.22 11.53
N VAL A 71 5.23 -3.58 12.82
CA VAL A 71 5.82 -2.75 13.89
C VAL A 71 7.33 -2.59 13.70
N ARG A 72 8.03 -3.68 13.39
CA ARG A 72 9.48 -3.67 13.18
C ARG A 72 9.90 -2.83 11.96
N GLN A 73 9.21 -2.98 10.82
CA GLN A 73 9.51 -2.20 9.62
C GLN A 73 9.18 -0.72 9.81
N CYS A 74 8.06 -0.40 10.45
CA CYS A 74 7.71 0.99 10.73
C CYS A 74 8.75 1.65 11.64
N ARG A 75 9.24 0.95 12.67
CA ARG A 75 10.36 1.42 13.50
C ARG A 75 11.65 1.61 12.69
N LYS A 76 11.98 0.66 11.81
CA LYS A 76 13.19 0.72 10.97
C LYS A 76 13.20 1.94 10.05
N TYR A 77 12.05 2.32 9.53
CA TYR A 77 11.92 3.42 8.55
C TYR A 77 11.35 4.72 9.16
N ASP A 78 11.23 4.77 10.48
CA ASP A 78 10.66 5.90 11.23
C ASP A 78 9.27 6.33 10.71
N LEU A 79 8.40 5.33 10.46
CA LEU A 79 7.06 5.54 9.95
C LEU A 79 6.01 5.46 11.07
N ALA A 80 5.07 6.40 11.07
CA ALA A 80 3.95 6.41 11.99
C ALA A 80 3.00 5.24 11.71
N TRP A 81 2.98 4.25 12.62
CA TRP A 81 2.10 3.09 12.51
C TRP A 81 1.01 3.11 13.58
N THR A 82 -0.23 3.01 13.13
CA THR A 82 -1.37 2.68 13.99
C THR A 82 -2.04 1.46 13.38
N GLY A 83 -1.94 0.31 14.06
CA GLY A 83 -2.53 -0.93 13.58
C GLY A 83 -4.05 -0.79 13.35
N PRO A 84 -4.61 -1.44 12.32
CA PRO A 84 -6.05 -1.36 12.07
C PRO A 84 -6.82 -2.04 13.21
N ARG A 85 -7.94 -1.42 13.65
CA ARG A 85 -8.82 -2.00 14.67
C ARG A 85 -9.51 -3.30 14.22
N ALA A 86 -9.57 -3.57 12.91
CA ALA A 86 -10.09 -4.80 12.31
C ALA A 86 -9.37 -5.10 10.99
N PHE A 87 -9.13 -6.38 10.67
CA PHE A 87 -8.48 -6.82 9.44
C PHE A 87 -9.33 -7.88 8.71
N PRO A 88 -9.49 -7.82 7.36
CA PRO A 88 -8.96 -6.82 6.44
C PRO A 88 -9.73 -5.50 6.54
N ALA A 89 -9.02 -4.39 6.69
CA ALA A 89 -9.63 -3.07 6.69
C ALA A 89 -9.87 -2.59 5.25
N ARG A 90 -10.96 -1.86 5.00
CA ARG A 90 -11.19 -1.17 3.71
C ARG A 90 -10.06 -0.20 3.35
N ARG A 91 -9.30 0.25 4.35
CA ARG A 91 -8.07 1.05 4.26
C ARG A 91 -7.18 0.69 5.44
N CYS A 92 -5.88 0.46 5.23
CA CYS A 92 -4.94 0.60 6.35
C CYS A 92 -4.85 2.11 6.63
N CYS A 93 -5.43 2.59 7.72
CA CYS A 93 -5.45 4.02 8.03
C CYS A 93 -4.42 4.34 9.13
N PRO A 94 -3.16 4.63 8.78
CA PRO A 94 -2.38 5.58 9.55
C PRO A 94 -2.89 7.00 9.22
N HIS A 95 -2.79 7.93 10.17
CA HIS A 95 -3.14 9.35 9.98
C HIS A 95 -2.46 9.97 8.73
N ALA A 96 -1.32 9.42 8.30
CA ALA A 96 -0.61 9.81 7.09
C ALA A 96 -1.39 9.60 5.78
N TRP A 97 -2.38 8.68 5.72
CA TRP A 97 -3.18 8.48 4.51
C TRP A 97 -4.15 9.65 4.25
N ARG A 98 -4.56 10.39 5.31
CA ARG A 98 -5.52 11.50 5.17
C ARG A 98 -4.99 12.67 4.35
N SER A 99 -3.68 12.87 4.30
CA SER A 99 -3.06 13.94 3.50
C SER A 99 -2.82 13.54 2.03
N TRP A 100 -3.00 12.25 1.70
CA TRP A 100 -2.89 11.72 0.34
C TRP A 100 -4.19 11.96 -0.44
N GLY A 101 -4.30 13.16 -1.01
CA GLY A 101 -5.42 13.58 -1.85
C GLY A 101 -5.35 13.10 -3.31
N PRO A 102 -6.45 13.18 -4.07
CA PRO A 102 -6.53 12.81 -5.50
C PRO A 102 -5.62 13.63 -6.42
N SER A 103 -4.99 14.69 -5.92
CA SER A 103 -3.98 15.48 -6.64
C SER A 103 -2.61 14.79 -6.74
N ARG A 104 -2.28 13.84 -5.84
CA ARG A 104 -1.01 13.06 -5.90
C ARG A 104 -1.12 11.80 -6.76
N ILE A 105 -2.28 11.16 -6.72
CA ILE A 105 -2.61 10.00 -7.54
C ILE A 105 -3.40 10.58 -8.71
N GLY A 106 -2.72 11.01 -9.77
CA GLY A 106 -3.39 11.54 -10.97
C GLY A 106 -4.65 10.70 -11.25
N SER A 107 -5.80 11.39 -11.33
CA SER A 107 -7.16 10.86 -11.38
C SER A 107 -7.21 9.35 -11.66
N ALA A 108 -7.52 8.56 -10.64
CA ALA A 108 -7.81 7.14 -10.80
C ALA A 108 -8.80 6.98 -11.98
N PRO A 109 -8.57 6.05 -12.92
CA PRO A 109 -9.55 5.81 -13.97
C PRO A 109 -10.85 5.43 -13.26
N THR A 110 -11.86 6.27 -13.41
CA THR A 110 -13.24 5.92 -13.08
C THR A 110 -13.52 4.61 -13.80
N ALA A 111 -13.69 3.53 -13.04
CA ALA A 111 -14.23 2.29 -13.58
C ALA A 111 -15.62 2.65 -14.12
N GLY A 112 -15.69 2.83 -15.43
CA GLY A 112 -16.92 3.11 -16.14
C GLY A 112 -17.84 1.89 -16.08
N ALA A 113 -19.10 2.21 -15.76
CA ALA A 113 -20.37 1.54 -16.05
C ALA A 113 -20.35 0.06 -16.46
#